data_AF-A0A6N0ZHL2-F1
#
_entry.id   AF-A0A6N0ZHL2-F1
#
_cell.length_a   1.000
_cell.length_b   1.000
_cell.length_c   1.000
_cell.angle_alpha   90.00
_cell.angle_beta   90.00
_cell.angle_gamma   90.00
#
_symmetry.space_group_name_H-M   'P 1'
#
loop_
_entity.id
_entity.type
_entity.pdbx_description
1 polymer ?
#
loop_
_entity_poly.entity_id
_entity_poly.type
_entity_poly.pdbx_seq_one_letter_code
_entity_poly.pdbx_strand_id
1 'polypeptide(L)' 'MNDEVIDEVRAIRDAHAARFAYDLRAIYADLKRSEAERIAAGHPFVSPPSEVPTPNSALQRTRFAHR' A
#
# COMPACT_ATOMS: atom_id res chain seq x y z
N MET A 1 -6.88 3.12 22.04
CA MET A 1 -7.89 3.60 21.07
C MET A 1 -7.51 2.99 19.74
N ASN A 2 -8.35 2.13 19.16
CA ASN A 2 -8.07 1.57 17.85
C ASN A 2 -8.42 2.61 16.79
N ASP A 3 -7.58 2.73 15.78
CA ASP A 3 -7.80 3.60 14.64
C ASP A 3 -8.65 2.83 13.62
N GLU A 4 -9.89 3.29 13.42
CA GLU A 4 -10.86 2.63 12.55
C GLU A 4 -10.37 2.52 11.10
N VAL A 5 -9.60 3.51 10.63
CA VAL A 5 -9.00 3.49 9.27
C VAL A 5 -7.96 2.37 9.18
N ILE A 6 -7.16 2.19 10.23
CA ILE A 6 -6.15 1.13 10.27
C ILE A 6 -6.82 -0.25 10.26
N ASP A 7 -7.91 -0.41 11.02
CA ASP A 7 -8.62 -1.69 11.10
C ASP A 7 -9.29 -2.06 9.77
N GLU A 8 -9.88 -1.10 9.06
CA GLU A 8 -10.43 -1.31 7.72
C GLU A 8 -9.33 -1.73 6.72
N VAL A 9 -8.21 -0.99 6.68
CA VAL A 9 -7.09 -1.31 5.78
C VAL A 9 -6.54 -2.72 6.06
N ARG A 10 -6.45 -3.11 7.34
CA ARG A 10 -6.03 -4.46 7.73
C ARG A 10 -7.03 -5.52 7.26
N ALA A 11 -8.33 -5.28 7.42
CA ALA A 11 -9.37 -6.20 6.99
C ALA A 11 -9.36 -6.41 5.47
N ILE A 12 -9.21 -5.34 4.67
CA ILE A 12 -9.12 -5.42 3.21
C ILE A 12 -7.87 -6.22 2.79
N ARG A 13 -6.73 -5.94 3.40
CA ARG A 13 -5.47 -6.65 3.12
C ARG A 13 -5.59 -8.14 3.45
N ASP A 14 -6.18 -8.47 4.59
CA ASP A 14 -6.35 -9.85 5.04
C ASP A 14 -7.29 -10.63 4.12
N ALA A 15 -8.42 -10.02 3.76
CA ALA A 15 -9.36 -10.60 2.81
C ALA A 15 -8.72 -10.83 1.42
N HIS A 16 -7.86 -9.92 0.95
CA HIS A 16 -7.11 -10.13 -0.29
C HIS A 16 -6.12 -11.29 -0.14
N ALA A 17 -5.30 -11.32 0.91
CA ALA A 17 -4.30 -12.36 1.14
C ALA A 17 -4.92 -13.76 1.32
N ALA A 18 -6.05 -13.86 2.02
CA ALA A 18 -6.78 -15.11 2.24
C ALA A 18 -7.23 -15.76 0.92
N ARG A 19 -7.60 -14.97 -0.11
CA ARG A 19 -7.94 -15.48 -1.45
C ARG A 19 -6.78 -16.20 -2.14
N PHE A 20 -5.55 -15.94 -1.72
CA PHE A 20 -4.33 -16.56 -2.24
C PHE A 20 -3.68 -17.52 -1.24
N ALA A 21 -4.39 -17.91 -0.18
CA ALA A 21 -3.84 -18.72 0.91
C ALA A 21 -2.52 -18.15 1.47
N TYR A 22 -2.39 -16.81 1.47
CA TYR A 22 -1.20 -16.09 1.90
C TYR A 22 0.07 -16.40 1.08
N ASP A 23 -0.05 -16.94 -0.14
CA ASP A 23 1.08 -17.08 -1.05
C ASP A 23 1.51 -15.71 -1.59
N LEU A 24 2.66 -15.25 -1.11
CA LEU A 24 3.25 -13.96 -1.49
C LEU A 24 3.51 -13.84 -2.99
N ARG A 25 3.86 -14.94 -3.67
CA ARG A 25 4.13 -14.91 -5.12
C ARG A 25 2.84 -14.73 -5.90
N ALA A 26 1.77 -15.43 -5.50
CA ALA A 26 0.46 -15.31 -6.13
C ALA A 26 -0.14 -13.91 -5.93
N ILE A 27 -0.02 -13.37 -4.71
CA ILE A 27 -0.44 -12.00 -4.38
C ILE A 27 0.32 -10.98 -5.24
N TYR A 28 1.65 -11.11 -5.34
CA TYR A 28 2.46 -10.22 -6.17
C TYR A 28 2.04 -10.25 -7.64
N ALA A 29 1.82 -11.45 -8.19
CA ALA A 29 1.40 -11.62 -9.58
C ALA A 29 0.03 -10.96 -9.84
N ASP A 30 -0.91 -11.09 -8.91
CA ASP A 30 -2.22 -10.45 -8.99
C ASP A 30 -2.13 -8.92 -8.96
N LEU A 31 -1.33 -8.38 -8.04
CA LEU A 31 -1.11 -6.93 -7.93
C LEU A 31 -0.51 -6.37 -9.23
N LYS A 32 0.53 -7.01 -9.79
CA LYS A 32 1.13 -6.59 -11.06
C LYS A 32 0.15 -6.66 -12.23
N ARG A 33 -0.74 -7.65 -12.26
CA ARG A 33 -1.80 -7.74 -13.27
C ARG A 33 -2.77 -6.56 -13.14
N SER A 34 -3.28 -6.32 -11.93
CA SER A 34 -4.21 -5.21 -11.66
C SER A 34 -3.61 -3.83 -11.96
N GLU A 35 -2.31 -3.67 -11.70
CA GLU A 35 -1.56 -2.46 -12.05
C GLU A 35 -1.52 -2.25 -13.56
N ALA A 36 -1.16 -3.28 -14.33
CA ALA A 36 -1.13 -3.21 -15.79
C ALA A 36 -2.51 -2.90 -16.39
N GLU A 37 -3.57 -3.53 -15.88
CA GLU A 37 -4.95 -3.27 -16.29
C GLU A 37 -5.35 -1.82 -16.01
N ARG A 38 -5.00 -1.28 -14.84
CA ARG A 38 -5.29 0.12 -14.48
C ARG A 38 -4.52 1.12 -15.34
N ILE A 39 -3.24 0.85 -15.62
CA ILE A 39 -2.43 1.64 -16.54
C ILE A 39 -3.06 1.62 -17.93
N ALA A 40 -3.46 0.46 -18.43
CA ALA A 40 -4.12 0.31 -19.72
C ALA A 40 -5.48 1.03 -19.79
N ALA A 41 -6.21 1.09 -18.67
CA ALA A 41 -7.44 1.86 -18.54
C ALA A 41 -7.21 3.38 -18.39
N GLY A 42 -5.96 3.85 -18.41
CA GLY A 42 -5.61 5.26 -18.34
C GLY A 42 -5.62 5.86 -16.93
N HIS A 43 -5.64 5.04 -15.88
CA HIS A 43 -5.53 5.56 -14.51
C HIS A 43 -4.12 6.15 -14.27
N PRO A 44 -4.01 7.27 -13.52
CA PRO A 44 -2.72 7.83 -13.17
C PRO A 44 -1.84 6.83 -12.40
N PHE A 45 -0.67 6.55 -12.93
CA PHE A 45 0.36 5.78 -12.25
C PHE A 45 1.38 6.73 -11.62
N VAL A 46 1.45 6.73 -10.29
CA VAL A 46 2.41 7.56 -9.56
C VAL A 46 3.69 6.74 -9.36
N SER A 47 4.77 7.15 -10.03
CA SER A 47 6.08 6.54 -9.80
C SER A 47 6.61 6.89 -8.42
N PRO A 48 7.30 5.96 -7.74
CA PRO A 48 7.96 6.29 -6.48
C PRO A 48 8.98 7.42 -6.72
N PRO A 49 9.18 8.31 -5.74
CA PRO A 49 10.18 9.37 -5.87
C PRO A 49 11.58 8.76 -6.06
N SER A 50 12.34 9.31 -7.01
CA SER A 50 13.72 8.87 -7.29
C SER A 50 14.68 9.20 -6.13
N GLU A 51 14.34 10.23 -5.35
CA GLU A 51 15.13 10.66 -4.20
C GLU A 51 14.62 10.00 -2.92
N VAL A 52 15.55 9.39 -2.19
CA VAL A 52 15.27 8.83 -0.86
C VAL A 52 14.99 10.00 0.10
N PRO A 53 13.91 9.96 0.89
CA PRO A 53 13.62 11.06 1.81
C PRO A 53 14.76 11.22 2.82
N THR A 54 15.30 12.43 2.95
CA THR A 54 16.32 12.74 3.94
C THR A 54 15.73 12.68 5.35
N PRO A 55 16.50 12.20 6.35
CA PRO A 55 16.11 12.24 7.76
C PRO A 55 15.67 13.65 8.16
N ASN A 56 14.52 13.78 8.84
CA ASN A 56 13.92 15.04 9.29
C ASN A 56 13.39 15.98 8.19
N SER A 57 13.16 15.47 6.97
CA SER A 57 12.42 16.25 5.96
C SER A 57 11.00 16.58 6.42
N ALA A 58 10.40 17.63 5.85
CA ALA A 58 9.02 18.03 6.16
C ALA A 58 8.01 16.90 5.89
N LEU A 59 8.31 15.99 4.96
CA LEU A 59 7.49 14.81 4.63
C LEU A 59 7.64 13.65 5.63
N GLN A 60 8.72 13.62 6.42
CA GLN A 60 8.93 12.66 7.50
C GLN A 60 8.46 13.17 8.87
N ARG A 61 7.88 14.37 8.94
CA ARG A 61 7.27 14.92 10.17
C ARG A 61 5.94 14.26 10.54
N THR A 62 5.71 12.99 10.20
CA THR A 62 4.65 12.20 10.84
C THR A 62 5.16 11.72 12.20
N ARG A 63 5.24 12.66 13.15
CA ARG A 63 5.13 12.30 14.56
C ARG A 63 3.69 11.86 14.79
N PHE A 64 3.39 10.59 14.52
CA PHE A 64 2.34 9.93 15.28
C PHE A 64 2.83 9.93 16.72
N ALA A 65 2.48 11.00 17.45
CA ALA A 65 2.79 11.12 18.85
C ALA A 65 2.21 9.88 19.52
N HIS A 66 3.09 9.03 20.06
CA HIS A 66 2.67 8.01 20.99
C HIS A 66 2.03 8.75 22.16
N ARG A 67 0.72 8.57 22.33
CA ARG A 67 -0.03 9.09 23.46
C ARG A 67 -0.23 8.00 24.49
#